data_AF-A0A9X2JA22-F1
#
_entry.id   AF-A0A9X2JA22-F1
#
_cell.length_a   1.000
_cell.length_b   1.000
_cell.length_c   1.000
_cell.angle_alpha   90.00
_cell.angle_beta   90.00
_cell.angle_gamma   90.00
#
_symmetry.space_group_name_H-M   'P 1'
#
loop_
_entity.id
_entity.type
_entity.pdbx_description
1 polymer ?
#
loop_
_entity_poly.entity_id
_entity_poly.type
_entity_poly.pdbx_seq_one_letter_code
_entity_poly.pdbx_strand_id
1 'polypeptide(L)' 'CMDGVLLMELITDEAGDVAPRLSDVSMSAEQALEDHALLMNYVMRMLCAGVVHGDLSEFNVLVDEYGPVI' A
#
# COMPACT_ATOMS: atom_id res chain seq x y z
N CYS A 1 -25.10 -10.20 -4.27
CA CYS A 1 -24.30 -9.02 -3.88
C CYS A 1 -25.02 -8.43 -2.69
N MET A 2 -24.50 -8.58 -1.48
CA MET A 2 -25.16 -8.08 -0.26
C MET A 2 -24.95 -6.55 -0.22
N ASP A 3 -26.01 -5.77 -0.40
CA ASP A 3 -26.13 -4.32 -0.11
C ASP A 3 -24.94 -3.39 -0.45
N GLY A 4 -24.15 -3.68 -1.49
CA GLY A 4 -23.00 -2.84 -1.86
C GLY A 4 -21.84 -2.86 -0.85
N VAL A 5 -21.79 -3.87 0.04
CA VAL A 5 -20.71 -4.04 1.02
C VAL A 5 -19.60 -4.89 0.41
N LEU A 6 -18.37 -4.37 0.44
CA LEU A 6 -17.15 -5.09 0.10
C LEU A 6 -16.48 -5.57 1.38
N LEU A 7 -16.20 -6.87 1.48
CA LEU A 7 -15.37 -7.45 2.54
C LEU A 7 -13.99 -7.72 1.95
N MET A 8 -12.95 -7.29 2.67
CA MET A 8 -11.54 -7.51 2.31
C MET A 8 -10.76 -7.92 3.56
N GLU A 9 -9.55 -8.42 3.34
CA GLU A 9 -8.62 -8.71 4.41
C GLU A 9 -8.21 -7.44 5.16
N LEU A 10 -8.05 -7.56 6.48
CA LEU A 10 -7.53 -6.48 7.31
C LEU A 10 -6.00 -6.53 7.25
N ILE A 11 -5.39 -5.43 6.84
CA ILE A 11 -3.94 -5.26 6.88
C ILE A 11 -3.55 -4.65 8.23
N THR A 12 -2.62 -5.30 8.93
CA THR A 12 -2.18 -4.92 10.27
C THR A 12 -0.69 -4.64 10.31
N ASP A 13 -0.27 -3.80 11.26
CA ASP A 13 1.14 -3.60 11.60
C ASP A 13 1.67 -4.69 12.57
N GLU A 14 2.92 -4.52 13.01
CA GLU A 14 3.61 -5.43 13.94
C GLU A 14 2.92 -5.56 15.31
N ALA A 15 2.14 -4.56 15.72
CA ALA A 15 1.39 -4.58 16.98
C ALA A 15 0.03 -5.28 16.83
N GLY A 16 -0.35 -5.65 15.60
CA GLY A 16 -1.68 -6.17 15.27
C GLY A 16 -2.74 -5.07 15.17
N ASP A 17 -2.31 -3.80 15.16
CA ASP A 17 -3.17 -2.65 14.93
C ASP A 17 -3.36 -2.42 13.43
N VAL A 18 -4.33 -1.59 13.05
CA VAL A 18 -4.59 -1.28 11.64
C VAL A 18 -3.34 -0.62 11.03
N ALA A 19 -2.84 -1.17 9.92
CA ALA A 19 -1.68 -0.64 9.25
C ALA A 19 -1.87 0.85 8.90
N PRO A 20 -0.90 1.73 9.21
CA PRO A 20 -1.00 3.14 8.89
C PRO A 20 -0.90 3.37 7.38
N ARG A 21 -1.40 4.51 6.92
CA ARG A 21 -1.15 4.96 5.55
C ARG A 21 0.28 5.47 5.40
N LEU A 22 0.78 5.45 4.17
CA LEU A 22 2.06 6.04 3.83
C LEU A 22 2.13 7.54 4.20
N SER A 23 1.01 8.26 4.11
CA SER A 23 0.90 9.67 4.53
C SER A 23 1.11 9.90 6.03
N ASP A 24 0.90 8.87 6.85
CA ASP A 24 0.81 8.97 8.31
C ASP A 24 2.10 8.48 9.00
N VAL A 25 3.08 8.00 8.23
CA VAL A 25 4.35 7.49 8.73
C VAL A 25 5.54 8.39 8.34
N SER A 26 6.54 8.43 9.21
CA SER A 26 7.81 9.09 8.93
C SER A 26 8.89 8.03 8.79
N MET A 27 9.78 8.19 7.81
CA MET A 27 10.81 7.22 7.47
C MET A 27 12.15 7.90 7.24
N SER A 28 13.23 7.12 7.33
CA SER A 28 14.55 7.60 6.92
C SER A 28 14.59 7.80 5.40
N ALA A 29 15.51 8.63 4.93
CA ALA A 29 15.69 8.83 3.49
C ALA A 29 16.08 7.54 2.76
N GLU A 30 16.82 6.65 3.43
CA GLU A 30 17.21 5.34 2.89
C GLU A 30 15.99 4.43 2.73
N GLN A 31 15.17 4.30 3.76
CA GLN A 31 13.93 3.51 3.71
C GLN A 31 12.97 4.04 2.64
N ALA A 32 12.82 5.37 2.54
CA ALA A 32 11.96 5.98 1.53
C ALA A 32 12.36 5.62 0.10
N LEU A 33 13.67 5.47 -0.17
CA LEU A 33 14.16 5.06 -1.49
C LEU A 33 13.88 3.58 -1.77
N GLU A 34 14.03 2.72 -0.76
CA GLU A 34 13.72 1.29 -0.86
C GLU A 34 12.21 1.06 -1.09
N ASP A 35 11.36 1.69 -0.28
CA ASP A 35 9.90 1.62 -0.38
C ASP A 35 9.41 2.16 -1.72
N HIS A 36 10.00 3.27 -2.19
CA HIS A 36 9.70 3.81 -3.52
C HIS A 36 10.06 2.82 -4.63
N ALA A 37 11.20 2.13 -4.55
CA ALA A 37 11.57 1.12 -5.55
C ALA A 37 10.60 -0.08 -5.55
N LEU A 38 10.08 -0.45 -4.38
CA LEU A 38 9.06 -1.49 -4.25
C LEU A 38 7.72 -1.05 -4.86
N LEU A 39 7.27 0.18 -4.56
CA LEU A 39 6.07 0.77 -5.15
C LEU A 39 6.13 0.81 -6.68
N MET A 40 7.27 1.19 -7.25
CA MET A 40 7.46 1.18 -8.70
C MET A 40 7.36 -0.22 -9.30
N ASN A 41 7.81 -1.25 -8.58
CA ASN A 41 7.58 -2.64 -8.97
C ASN A 41 6.09 -3.01 -8.99
N TYR A 42 5.30 -2.57 -7.99
CA TYR A 42 3.86 -2.80 -7.99
C TYR A 42 3.14 -2.07 -9.12
N VAL A 43 3.51 -0.82 -9.41
CA VAL A 43 2.99 -0.08 -10.57
C VAL A 43 3.28 -0.83 -11.87
N MET A 44 4.51 -1.29 -12.07
CA MET A 44 4.85 -2.11 -13.23
C MET A 44 4.02 -3.40 -13.30
N ARG A 45 3.85 -4.12 -12.18
CA ARG A 45 3.06 -5.35 -12.13
C ARG A 45 1.59 -5.11 -12.47
N MET A 46 0.98 -4.03 -11.95
CA MET A 46 -0.38 -3.63 -12.31
C MET A 46 -0.49 -3.37 -13.81
N LEU A 47 0.47 -2.62 -14.39
CA LEU A 47 0.51 -2.38 -15.83
C LEU A 47 0.63 -3.67 -16.65
N CYS A 48 1.48 -4.61 -16.21
CA CYS A 48 1.59 -5.93 -16.84
C CYS A 48 0.29 -6.74 -16.75
N ALA A 49 -0.50 -6.55 -15.68
CA ALA A 49 -1.82 -7.14 -15.53
C ALA A 49 -2.92 -6.39 -16.32
N GLY A 50 -2.57 -5.31 -17.04
CA GLY A 50 -3.52 -4.48 -17.80
C GLY A 50 -4.35 -3.55 -16.91
N VAL A 51 -3.92 -3.30 -15.68
CA VAL A 51 -4.62 -2.47 -14.69
C VAL A 51 -3.83 -1.20 -14.40
N VAL A 52 -4.54 -0.10 -14.23
CA VAL A 52 -3.99 1.14 -13.67
C VAL A 52 -4.81 1.45 -12.42
N HIS A 53 -4.15 1.69 -11.28
CA HIS A 53 -4.83 1.99 -10.01
C HIS A 53 -5.81 3.16 -10.13
N GLY A 54 -5.48 4.18 -10.93
CA GLY A 54 -6.36 5.32 -11.25
C GLY A 54 -6.36 6.44 -10.21
N ASP A 55 -6.07 6.12 -8.94
CA ASP A 55 -5.95 7.09 -7.83
C ASP A 55 -4.76 6.77 -6.90
N LEU A 56 -3.62 6.39 -7.47
CA LEU A 56 -2.47 6.01 -6.65
C LEU A 56 -1.84 7.25 -5.98
N SER A 57 -1.85 7.28 -4.66
CA SER A 57 -1.26 8.33 -3.82
C SER A 57 -0.87 7.76 -2.45
N GLU A 58 -0.13 8.54 -1.67
CA GLU A 58 0.26 8.22 -0.28
C GLU A 58 -0.93 7.98 0.66
N PHE A 59 -2.13 8.41 0.28
CA PHE A 59 -3.36 8.21 1.04
C PHE A 59 -4.03 6.84 0.79
N ASN A 60 -3.68 6.18 -0.32
CA ASN A 60 -4.23 4.87 -0.73
C ASN A 60 -3.21 3.73 -0.61
N VAL A 61 -2.04 4.01 -0.02
CA VAL A 61 -1.00 3.01 0.26
C VAL A 61 -0.95 2.79 1.76
N LEU A 62 -1.01 1.52 2.19
CA LEU A 62 -0.74 1.14 3.57
C LEU A 62 0.72 0.72 3.73
N VAL A 63 1.24 0.77 4.95
CA VAL A 63 2.61 0.33 5.26
C VAL A 63 2.55 -0.71 6.37
N ASP A 64 3.09 -1.89 6.10
CA ASP A 64 3.30 -2.94 7.09
C ASP A 64 4.80 -3.15 7.38
N GLU A 65 5.13 -4.18 8.15
CA GLU A 65 6.52 -4.51 8.53
C GLU A 65 7.44 -4.86 7.34
N TYR A 66 6.86 -5.23 6.20
CA TYR A 66 7.58 -5.58 4.97
C TYR A 66 7.62 -4.43 3.96
N GLY A 67 6.93 -3.32 4.24
CA GLY A 67 6.94 -2.10 3.43
C GLY A 67 5.55 -1.73 2.90
N PRO A 68 5.48 -0.93 1.81
CA PRO A 68 4.21 -0.48 1.25
C PRO A 68 3.36 -1.61 0.65
N VAL A 69 2.04 -1.50 0.78
CA VAL A 69 1.04 -2.44 0.24
C VAL A 69 -0.01 -1.68 -0.58
N ILE A 70 -0.35 -2.22 -1.76
CA ILE A 70 -1.35 -1.74 -2.74
C ILE A 70 -2.20 -2.91 -3.22
#